data_AF-A0A956QE83-F1
#
_entry.id   AF-A0A956QE83-F1
#
_cell.length_a   1.000
_cell.length_b   1.000
_cell.length_c   1.000
_cell.angle_alpha   90.00
_cell.angle_beta   90.00
_cell.angle_gamma   90.00
#
_symmetry.space_group_name_H-M   'P 1'
#
loop_
_entity.id
_entity.type
_entity.pdbx_description
1 polymer ?
#
loop_
_entity_poly.entity_id
_entity_poly.type
_entity_poly.pdbx_seq_one_letter_code
_entity_poly.pdbx_strand_id
1 'polypeptide(L)'
;MLKALPQRVLFLSDLDGTWLSQNPANRRALDEGVQKLKDTYEKRGIDLEFGYVTARPPVRVEKEHLPRQDWTITFNGGFIHQGRPGQTGLDGAYHRNGQDDTWEDLNAQSGFRSDKVAAECRQLLTQPRFANLKFHTVGEVVHNAAADDCPFIASFCFDEGSVNLTPAEQRDDNHNGVADIFEEDTFAVPSQVKEFQDALGERLRQDGIEFDLSPAYPFHGQPIVMFDAASPIANKGSAVDFLRAARGVERDHLIIAGDGGNDIAMMRAPDGSDDGRRAIVVGANPQLHEAGSKLKNAIVRPADEDSSLGVLRALEQHLEAIAGG
;
A
#
# COMPACT_ATOMS: atom_id res chain seq x y z
N MET A 1 4.74 -1.36 -44.46
CA MET A 1 3.79 -1.64 -43.37
C MET A 1 4.46 -1.27 -42.06
N LEU A 2 3.98 -0.23 -41.38
CA LEU A 2 4.40 0.05 -40.00
C LEU A 2 3.80 -1.06 -39.13
N LYS A 3 4.64 -1.79 -38.36
CA LYS A 3 4.11 -2.67 -37.32
C LYS A 3 3.30 -1.81 -36.35
N ALA A 4 2.09 -2.25 -36.00
CA ALA A 4 1.35 -1.63 -34.92
C ALA A 4 2.23 -1.62 -33.65
N LEU A 5 2.21 -0.51 -32.91
CA LEU A 5 2.90 -0.45 -31.63
C LEU A 5 2.28 -1.50 -30.69
N PRO A 6 3.09 -2.17 -29.85
CA PRO A 6 2.55 -3.13 -28.91
C PRO A 6 1.61 -2.45 -27.91
N GLN A 7 0.56 -3.17 -27.53
CA GLN A 7 -0.41 -2.75 -26.52
C GLN A 7 0.26 -2.83 -25.15
N ARG A 8 0.32 -1.71 -24.43
CA ARG A 8 0.92 -1.68 -23.09
C ARG A 8 -0.06 -2.13 -22.03
N VAL A 9 0.40 -3.01 -21.16
CA VAL A 9 -0.32 -3.50 -19.98
C VAL A 9 0.56 -3.24 -18.76
N LEU A 10 -0.02 -2.68 -17.71
CA LEU A 10 0.66 -2.46 -16.44
C LEU A 10 0.03 -3.33 -15.37
N PHE A 11 0.82 -4.24 -14.80
CA PHE A 11 0.43 -5.04 -13.66
C PHE A 11 1.10 -4.54 -12.38
N LEU A 12 0.32 -4.06 -11.40
CA LEU A 12 0.82 -3.69 -10.09
C LEU A 12 0.22 -4.60 -9.04
N SER A 13 1.06 -5.22 -8.23
CA SER A 13 0.63 -6.02 -7.09
C SER A 13 0.98 -5.29 -5.81
N ASP A 14 0.14 -5.35 -4.78
CA ASP A 14 0.67 -5.22 -3.43
C ASP A 14 1.84 -6.21 -3.26
N LEU A 15 2.77 -5.92 -2.37
CA LEU A 15 3.91 -6.82 -2.13
C LEU A 15 3.58 -7.80 -1.01
N ASP A 16 3.03 -7.26 0.06
CA ASP A 16 2.69 -7.98 1.28
C ASP A 16 1.38 -8.76 1.02
N GLY A 17 1.27 -9.98 1.55
CA GLY A 17 0.03 -10.78 1.46
C GLY A 17 -0.42 -11.30 0.08
N THR A 18 0.04 -10.71 -1.03
CA THR A 18 -0.20 -11.17 -2.41
C THR A 18 1.02 -11.91 -2.99
N TRP A 19 2.13 -11.19 -3.22
CA TRP A 19 3.36 -11.74 -3.79
C TRP A 19 4.18 -12.51 -2.76
N LEU A 20 4.25 -12.01 -1.53
CA LEU A 20 4.98 -12.64 -0.44
C LEU A 20 4.11 -13.64 0.36
N SER A 21 3.43 -14.60 -0.30
CA SER A 21 2.62 -15.62 0.41
C SER A 21 3.44 -16.46 1.38
N GLN A 22 2.88 -17.08 2.41
CA GLN A 22 3.70 -17.82 3.38
C GLN A 22 4.46 -19.03 2.81
N ASN A 23 4.10 -19.51 1.61
CA ASN A 23 4.71 -20.68 0.98
C ASN A 23 5.79 -20.29 -0.06
N PRO A 24 7.10 -20.55 0.20
CA PRO A 24 8.17 -20.19 -0.72
C PRO A 24 8.14 -20.91 -2.08
N ALA A 25 7.46 -22.05 -2.18
CA ALA A 25 7.29 -22.72 -3.47
C ALA A 25 6.26 -21.99 -4.34
N ASN A 26 5.20 -21.46 -3.73
CA ASN A 26 4.17 -20.70 -4.43
C ASN A 26 4.68 -19.32 -4.87
N ARG A 27 5.50 -18.66 -4.04
CA ARG A 27 6.22 -17.44 -4.43
C ARG A 27 7.06 -17.65 -5.69
N ARG A 28 7.90 -18.70 -5.69
CA ARG A 28 8.73 -19.05 -6.85
C ARG A 28 7.91 -19.35 -8.09
N ALA A 29 6.78 -20.04 -7.94
CA ALA A 29 5.87 -20.29 -9.05
C ALA A 29 5.29 -18.99 -9.64
N LEU A 30 4.95 -18.01 -8.79
CA LEU A 30 4.53 -16.69 -9.24
C LEU A 30 5.67 -15.95 -9.96
N ASP A 31 6.88 -15.93 -9.39
CA ASP A 31 8.06 -15.28 -10.00
C ASP A 31 8.32 -15.80 -11.42
N GLU A 32 8.44 -17.13 -11.56
CA GLU A 32 8.69 -17.79 -12.84
C GLU A 32 7.50 -17.63 -13.79
N GLY A 33 6.28 -17.70 -13.25
CA GLY A 33 5.03 -17.57 -14.00
C GLY A 33 4.88 -16.19 -14.64
N VAL A 34 5.15 -15.11 -13.90
CA VAL A 34 5.07 -13.74 -14.43
C VAL A 34 6.09 -13.50 -15.54
N GLN A 35 7.32 -13.99 -15.37
CA GLN A 35 8.32 -13.88 -16.44
C GLN A 35 7.88 -14.64 -17.70
N LYS A 36 7.34 -15.85 -17.53
CA LYS A 36 6.80 -16.64 -18.65
C LYS A 36 5.62 -15.94 -19.34
N LEU A 37 4.74 -15.30 -18.57
CA LEU A 37 3.63 -14.51 -19.12
C LEU A 37 4.18 -13.32 -19.92
N LYS A 38 5.16 -12.57 -19.41
CA LYS A 38 5.81 -11.47 -20.14
C LYS A 38 6.34 -11.93 -21.50
N ASP A 39 7.12 -13.01 -21.53
CA ASP A 39 7.69 -13.57 -22.77
C ASP A 39 6.60 -14.11 -23.74
N THR A 40 5.50 -14.63 -23.21
CA THR A 40 4.40 -15.20 -24.00
C THR A 40 3.57 -14.10 -24.65
N TYR A 41 3.24 -13.06 -23.91
CA TYR A 41 2.38 -11.97 -24.37
C TYR A 41 3.13 -10.94 -25.21
N GLU A 42 4.44 -10.77 -25.02
CA GLU A 42 5.28 -10.00 -25.94
C GLU A 42 5.16 -10.51 -27.39
N LYS A 43 5.18 -11.84 -27.56
CA LYS A 43 4.99 -12.48 -28.89
C LYS A 43 3.60 -12.25 -29.48
N ARG A 44 2.61 -11.89 -28.64
CA ARG A 44 1.24 -11.55 -29.03
C ARG A 44 1.04 -10.04 -29.23
N GLY A 45 2.11 -9.24 -29.12
CA GLY A 45 2.05 -7.79 -29.28
C GLY A 45 1.62 -7.04 -28.02
N ILE A 46 1.68 -7.67 -26.84
CA ILE A 46 1.43 -7.03 -25.55
C ILE A 46 2.76 -6.81 -24.82
N ASP A 47 3.02 -5.57 -24.46
CA ASP A 47 4.16 -5.18 -23.62
C ASP A 47 3.70 -5.14 -22.16
N LEU A 48 4.02 -6.19 -21.40
CA LEU A 48 3.67 -6.32 -19.99
C LEU A 48 4.76 -5.72 -19.11
N GLU A 49 4.46 -4.56 -18.52
CA GLU A 49 5.22 -3.99 -17.42
C GLU A 49 4.65 -4.49 -16.09
N PHE A 50 5.51 -4.82 -15.11
CA PHE A 50 5.05 -5.17 -13.78
C PHE A 50 5.76 -4.42 -12.65
N GLY A 51 5.07 -4.26 -11.53
CA GLY A 51 5.61 -3.59 -10.36
C GLY A 51 4.96 -3.97 -9.05
N TYR A 52 5.61 -3.51 -7.97
CA TYR A 52 5.17 -3.73 -6.59
C TYR A 52 4.65 -2.45 -5.97
N VAL A 53 3.65 -2.55 -5.12
CA VAL A 53 3.21 -1.49 -4.22
C VAL A 53 3.41 -1.98 -2.79
N THR A 54 4.01 -1.16 -1.93
CA THR A 54 4.29 -1.58 -0.55
C THR A 54 4.40 -0.40 0.40
N ALA A 55 4.03 -0.63 1.66
CA ALA A 55 4.34 0.29 2.75
C ALA A 55 5.84 0.33 3.07
N ARG A 56 6.60 -0.70 2.66
CA ARG A 56 7.99 -0.89 3.04
C ARG A 56 8.92 0.14 2.38
N PRO A 57 9.98 0.57 3.09
CA PRO A 57 10.98 1.45 2.50
C PRO A 57 11.85 0.72 1.47
N PRO A 58 12.52 1.48 0.59
CA PRO A 58 13.33 0.93 -0.49
C PRO A 58 14.28 -0.22 -0.12
N VAL A 59 15.07 0.00 0.94
CA VAL A 59 16.09 -0.93 1.43
C VAL A 59 15.51 -2.27 1.88
N ARG A 60 14.24 -2.32 2.31
CA ARG A 60 13.61 -3.56 2.76
C ARG A 60 13.14 -4.41 1.59
N VAL A 61 12.62 -3.79 0.53
CA VAL A 61 12.20 -4.50 -0.69
C VAL A 61 13.40 -5.18 -1.36
N GLU A 62 14.57 -4.52 -1.34
CA GLU A 62 15.81 -5.07 -1.93
C GLU A 62 16.29 -6.36 -1.24
N LYS A 63 15.92 -6.57 0.03
CA LYS A 63 16.25 -7.78 0.79
C LYS A 63 15.34 -8.98 0.48
N GLU A 64 14.22 -8.77 -0.20
CA GLU A 64 13.23 -9.82 -0.50
C GLU A 64 13.61 -10.68 -1.72
N HIS A 65 14.74 -10.38 -2.38
CA HIS A 65 15.22 -11.11 -3.57
C HIS A 65 14.15 -11.28 -4.68
N LEU A 66 13.31 -10.26 -4.85
CA LEU A 66 12.19 -10.27 -5.79
C LEU A 66 12.65 -10.33 -7.25
N PRO A 67 11.84 -10.89 -8.15
CA PRO A 67 12.14 -10.83 -9.58
C PRO A 67 12.16 -9.39 -10.07
N ARG A 68 12.83 -9.20 -11.20
CA ARG A 68 13.15 -7.88 -11.72
C ARG A 68 11.90 -7.17 -12.25
N GLN A 69 11.38 -6.28 -11.42
CA GLN A 69 10.26 -5.42 -11.71
C GLN A 69 10.64 -4.20 -12.54
N ASP A 70 9.67 -3.69 -13.30
CA ASP A 70 9.76 -2.45 -14.04
C ASP A 70 9.48 -1.24 -13.13
N TRP A 71 8.66 -1.42 -12.09
CA TRP A 71 8.23 -0.35 -11.17
C TRP A 71 8.15 -0.78 -9.71
N THR A 72 8.37 0.15 -8.79
CA THR A 72 8.08 -0.06 -7.37
C THR A 72 7.51 1.22 -6.77
N ILE A 73 6.37 1.12 -6.12
CA ILE A 73 5.75 2.17 -5.32
C ILE A 73 6.03 1.83 -3.85
N THR A 74 6.74 2.71 -3.13
CA THR A 74 7.08 2.52 -1.72
C THR A 74 6.35 3.51 -0.81
N PHE A 75 6.31 3.20 0.48
CA PHE A 75 5.56 3.97 1.47
C PHE A 75 4.13 4.23 1.01
N ASN A 76 3.43 3.20 0.53
CA ASN A 76 2.03 3.28 0.11
C ASN A 76 1.72 4.42 -0.89
N GLY A 77 2.67 4.87 -1.72
CA GLY A 77 2.49 5.97 -2.65
C GLY A 77 3.42 7.16 -2.42
N GLY A 78 4.23 7.17 -1.36
CA GLY A 78 5.20 8.25 -1.12
C GLY A 78 6.23 8.40 -2.25
N PHE A 79 6.71 7.29 -2.82
CA PHE A 79 7.66 7.33 -3.94
C PHE A 79 7.34 6.29 -5.01
N ILE A 80 7.62 6.65 -6.26
CA ILE A 80 7.62 5.74 -7.41
C ILE A 80 9.08 5.59 -7.88
N HIS A 81 9.50 4.35 -8.06
CA HIS A 81 10.87 3.99 -8.46
C HIS A 81 10.82 3.21 -9.75
N GLN A 82 11.70 3.55 -10.69
CA GLN A 82 11.85 2.79 -11.92
C GLN A 82 12.90 1.69 -11.76
N GLY A 83 12.58 0.51 -12.28
CA GLY A 83 13.53 -0.59 -12.35
C GLY A 83 14.46 -0.56 -13.56
N ARG A 84 15.78 -0.72 -13.35
CA ARG A 84 16.73 -0.88 -14.47
C ARG A 84 16.64 -2.28 -15.06
N PRO A 85 16.72 -2.40 -16.39
CA PRO A 85 17.97 -2.35 -17.13
C PRO A 85 19.26 -3.05 -16.68
N GLY A 86 19.34 -3.91 -15.66
CA GLY A 86 20.57 -4.67 -15.40
C GLY A 86 21.77 -3.93 -14.79
N GLN A 87 21.64 -3.43 -13.56
CA GLN A 87 22.81 -3.30 -12.67
C GLN A 87 22.56 -4.14 -11.43
N THR A 88 23.04 -5.38 -11.48
CA THR A 88 23.37 -6.14 -10.28
C THR A 88 24.59 -5.48 -9.65
N GLY A 89 24.49 -5.16 -8.36
CA GLY A 89 25.68 -4.90 -7.55
C GLY A 89 26.64 -6.09 -7.60
N LEU A 90 27.89 -5.89 -7.19
CA LEU A 90 28.88 -6.97 -7.09
C LEU A 90 28.46 -8.10 -6.14
N ASP A 91 27.44 -7.87 -5.31
CA ASP A 91 26.79 -8.78 -4.39
C ASP A 91 25.56 -9.50 -4.96
N GLY A 92 25.17 -9.21 -6.21
CA GLY A 92 23.95 -9.72 -6.81
C GLY A 92 22.67 -9.01 -6.37
N ALA A 93 22.78 -7.93 -5.59
CA ALA A 93 21.63 -7.13 -5.17
C ALA A 93 21.16 -6.18 -6.28
N TYR A 94 19.86 -5.88 -6.26
CA TYR A 94 19.23 -4.96 -7.19
C TYR A 94 19.39 -3.51 -6.71
N HIS A 95 19.80 -2.61 -7.63
CA HIS A 95 19.82 -1.18 -7.38
C HIS A 95 18.72 -0.48 -8.20
N ARG A 96 17.84 0.25 -7.53
CA ARG A 96 16.83 1.10 -8.17
C ARG A 96 17.49 2.20 -8.98
N ASN A 97 16.87 2.57 -10.10
CA ASN A 97 17.11 3.90 -10.65
C ASN A 97 16.28 4.93 -9.92
N GLY A 98 16.76 6.16 -9.98
CA GLY A 98 16.21 7.33 -9.28
C GLY A 98 14.69 7.35 -9.19
N GLN A 99 14.24 7.89 -8.06
CA GLN A 99 12.86 8.24 -7.81
C GLN A 99 12.29 9.04 -9.00
N ASP A 100 11.00 8.88 -9.28
CA ASP A 100 10.32 9.69 -10.29
C ASP A 100 10.21 11.13 -9.77
N ASP A 101 11.12 11.99 -10.24
CA ASP A 101 11.21 13.39 -9.83
C ASP A 101 9.89 14.15 -10.05
N THR A 102 9.09 13.78 -11.06
CA THR A 102 7.82 14.46 -11.34
C THR A 102 6.77 14.10 -10.28
N TRP A 103 6.72 12.85 -9.84
CA TRP A 103 5.87 12.42 -8.73
C TRP A 103 6.28 13.07 -7.40
N GLU A 104 7.59 13.18 -7.16
CA GLU A 104 8.13 13.82 -5.97
C GLU A 104 7.81 15.32 -5.95
N ASP A 105 8.04 16.03 -7.06
CA ASP A 105 7.69 17.44 -7.21
C ASP A 105 6.21 17.69 -6.99
N LEU A 106 5.34 16.79 -7.49
CA LEU A 106 3.91 16.88 -7.28
C LEU A 106 3.56 16.74 -5.78
N ASN A 107 4.14 15.76 -5.09
CA ASN A 107 3.94 15.61 -3.66
C ASN A 107 4.48 16.81 -2.86
N ALA A 108 5.63 17.35 -3.25
CA ALA A 108 6.23 18.52 -2.61
C ALA A 108 5.35 19.78 -2.79
N GLN A 109 4.63 19.90 -3.91
CA GLN A 109 3.70 21.00 -4.16
C GLN A 109 2.48 21.01 -3.22
N SER A 110 2.14 19.88 -2.59
CA SER A 110 1.08 19.85 -1.55
C SER A 110 1.46 20.67 -0.30
N GLY A 111 2.75 20.98 -0.12
CA GLY A 111 3.27 21.64 1.08
C GLY A 111 3.31 20.75 2.32
N PHE A 112 2.85 19.50 2.22
CA PHE A 112 2.96 18.51 3.29
C PHE A 112 4.43 18.20 3.57
N ARG A 113 4.77 18.12 4.87
CA ARG A 113 6.09 17.64 5.31
C ARG A 113 5.96 16.82 6.59
N SER A 114 6.41 15.57 6.54
CA SER A 114 6.32 14.64 7.68
C SER A 114 7.02 15.18 8.94
N ASP A 115 8.13 15.90 8.79
CA ASP A 115 8.87 16.52 9.90
C ASP A 115 8.05 17.58 10.66
N LYS A 116 7.30 18.41 9.94
CA LYS A 116 6.37 19.39 10.53
C LYS A 116 5.21 18.70 11.23
N VAL A 117 4.59 17.70 10.60
CA VAL A 117 3.49 16.96 11.23
C VAL A 117 3.96 16.25 12.50
N ALA A 118 5.14 15.65 12.48
CA ALA A 118 5.75 15.03 13.65
C ALA A 118 6.02 16.05 14.77
N ALA A 119 6.40 17.29 14.44
CA ALA A 119 6.57 18.35 15.43
C ALA A 119 5.22 18.75 16.06
N GLU A 120 4.15 18.89 15.27
CA GLU A 120 2.81 19.18 15.78
C GLU A 120 2.27 18.05 16.67
N CYS A 121 2.50 16.79 16.28
CA CYS A 121 2.20 15.63 17.13
C CYS A 121 2.93 15.71 18.48
N ARG A 122 4.24 15.98 18.48
CA ARG A 122 5.01 16.13 19.72
C ARG A 122 4.50 17.30 20.58
N GLN A 123 4.07 18.40 19.98
CA GLN A 123 3.47 19.52 20.71
C GLN A 123 2.14 19.11 21.35
N LEU A 124 1.27 18.39 20.63
CA LEU A 124 0.01 17.89 21.17
C LEU A 124 0.22 16.95 22.36
N LEU A 125 1.24 16.10 22.32
CA LEU A 125 1.59 15.20 23.42
C LEU A 125 2.02 15.93 24.71
N THR A 126 2.35 17.22 24.64
CA THR A 126 2.59 18.04 25.85
C THR A 126 1.31 18.49 26.56
N GLN A 127 0.15 18.39 25.90
CA GLN A 127 -1.13 18.78 26.50
C GLN A 127 -1.54 17.77 27.58
N PRO A 128 -2.03 18.21 28.76
CA PRO A 128 -2.38 17.31 29.85
C PRO A 128 -3.33 16.16 29.47
N ARG A 129 -4.24 16.37 28.52
CA ARG A 129 -5.19 15.35 28.04
C ARG A 129 -4.57 14.25 27.18
N PHE A 130 -3.37 14.45 26.65
CA PHE A 130 -2.65 13.50 25.79
C PHE A 130 -1.32 13.05 26.39
N ALA A 131 -0.90 13.62 27.52
CA ALA A 131 0.40 13.38 28.14
C ALA A 131 0.62 11.93 28.61
N ASN A 132 -0.43 11.12 28.70
CA ASN A 132 -0.33 9.69 29.00
C ASN A 132 0.03 8.84 27.77
N LEU A 133 -0.24 9.32 26.55
CA LEU A 133 -0.01 8.55 25.33
C LEU A 133 1.49 8.35 25.12
N LYS A 134 1.91 7.09 24.99
CA LYS A 134 3.28 6.71 24.67
C LYS A 134 3.41 6.58 23.16
N PHE A 135 4.04 7.57 22.57
CA PHE A 135 4.24 7.70 21.14
C PHE A 135 5.55 7.02 20.69
N HIS A 136 5.47 6.32 19.56
CA HIS A 136 6.60 5.82 18.80
C HIS A 136 6.44 6.17 17.32
N THR A 137 7.57 6.30 16.63
CA THR A 137 7.63 6.29 15.17
C THR A 137 7.48 4.86 14.64
N VAL A 138 7.06 4.70 13.39
CA VAL A 138 6.94 3.36 12.79
C VAL A 138 8.30 2.69 12.69
N GLY A 139 9.37 3.44 12.43
CA GLY A 139 10.74 2.92 12.41
C GLY A 139 11.22 2.43 13.78
N GLU A 140 10.79 3.04 14.88
CA GLU A 140 11.05 2.50 16.22
C GLU A 140 10.33 1.17 16.45
N VAL A 141 9.03 1.09 16.10
CA VAL A 141 8.20 -0.11 16.29
C VAL A 141 8.72 -1.28 15.46
N VAL A 142 9.08 -1.06 14.19
CA VAL A 142 9.60 -2.13 13.31
C VAL A 142 11.12 -2.27 13.33
N HIS A 143 11.80 -1.55 14.23
CA HIS A 143 13.26 -1.51 14.36
C HIS A 143 13.99 -1.24 13.04
N ASN A 144 13.48 -0.28 12.27
CA ASN A 144 14.02 0.14 10.99
C ASN A 144 13.74 1.63 10.74
N ALA A 145 14.70 2.49 11.07
CA ALA A 145 14.59 3.94 10.88
C ALA A 145 14.21 4.36 9.44
N ALA A 146 14.56 3.56 8.44
CA ALA A 146 14.20 3.87 7.05
C ALA A 146 12.68 3.88 6.79
N ALA A 147 11.87 3.32 7.70
CA ALA A 147 10.41 3.43 7.62
C ALA A 147 9.91 4.86 7.87
N ASP A 148 10.71 5.72 8.51
CA ASP A 148 10.37 7.12 8.80
C ASP A 148 10.95 8.11 7.78
N ASP A 149 11.73 7.64 6.80
CA ASP A 149 12.46 8.50 5.84
C ASP A 149 11.55 9.16 4.77
N CYS A 150 10.26 8.85 4.75
CA CYS A 150 9.34 9.43 3.78
C CYS A 150 8.97 10.87 4.18
N PRO A 151 9.27 11.89 3.35
CA PRO A 151 8.89 13.28 3.64
C PRO A 151 7.38 13.53 3.45
N PHE A 152 6.67 12.60 2.80
CA PHE A 152 5.28 12.77 2.39
C PHE A 152 4.28 11.99 3.23
N ILE A 153 4.76 11.19 4.19
CA ILE A 153 3.91 10.40 5.10
C ILE A 153 4.54 10.43 6.49
N ALA A 154 3.72 10.67 7.50
CA ALA A 154 4.06 10.54 8.90
C ALA A 154 3.14 9.51 9.54
N SER A 155 3.72 8.41 10.00
CA SER A 155 3.02 7.34 10.72
C SER A 155 3.11 7.56 12.22
N PHE A 156 1.99 7.43 12.92
CA PHE A 156 1.91 7.64 14.35
C PHE A 156 1.49 6.37 15.07
N CYS A 157 2.35 5.88 15.97
CA CYS A 157 2.12 4.65 16.73
C CYS A 157 1.95 4.98 18.22
N PHE A 158 0.89 4.49 18.84
CA PHE A 158 0.66 4.61 20.29
C PHE A 158 0.59 3.24 20.94
N ASP A 159 1.28 3.06 22.07
CA ASP A 159 1.14 1.86 22.90
C ASP A 159 -0.32 1.72 23.36
N GLU A 160 -0.95 0.58 23.10
CA GLU A 160 -2.32 0.30 23.54
C GLU A 160 -2.48 0.52 25.05
N GLY A 161 -1.52 0.04 25.85
CA GLY A 161 -1.52 0.19 27.30
C GLY A 161 -1.31 1.62 27.80
N SER A 162 -1.05 2.57 26.89
CA SER A 162 -0.98 4.00 27.22
C SER A 162 -2.29 4.74 26.96
N VAL A 163 -3.23 4.14 26.23
CA VAL A 163 -4.51 4.75 25.85
C VAL A 163 -5.48 4.67 27.03
N ASN A 164 -6.03 5.80 27.44
CA ASN A 164 -7.09 5.85 28.45
C ASN A 164 -8.42 5.44 27.81
N LEU A 165 -8.87 4.23 28.14
CA LEU A 165 -10.16 3.72 27.71
C LEU A 165 -11.28 4.16 28.67
N THR A 166 -12.43 4.53 28.10
CA THR A 166 -13.68 4.70 28.86
C THR A 166 -14.18 3.34 29.37
N PRO A 167 -15.07 3.31 30.38
CA PRO A 167 -15.62 2.04 30.89
C PRO A 167 -16.29 1.16 29.82
N ALA A 168 -16.84 1.77 28.77
CA ALA A 168 -17.45 1.03 27.66
C ALA A 168 -16.41 0.40 26.72
N GLU A 169 -15.23 1.01 26.62
CA GLU A 169 -14.12 0.53 25.76
C GLU A 169 -13.24 -0.50 26.48
N GLN A 170 -13.30 -0.58 27.82
CA GLN A 170 -12.54 -1.54 28.64
C GLN A 170 -13.09 -2.98 28.62
N ARG A 171 -14.08 -3.26 27.77
CA ARG A 171 -14.68 -4.60 27.69
C ARG A 171 -13.62 -5.60 27.22
N ASP A 172 -13.53 -6.73 27.91
CA ASP A 172 -12.64 -7.87 27.63
C ASP A 172 -13.50 -9.14 27.79
N ASP A 173 -14.38 -9.36 26.81
CA ASP A 173 -15.34 -10.48 26.83
C ASP A 173 -14.65 -11.82 26.57
N ASN A 174 -13.47 -11.79 25.94
CA ASN A 174 -12.68 -12.99 25.62
C ASN A 174 -11.72 -13.40 26.77
N HIS A 175 -11.57 -12.56 27.80
CA HIS A 175 -10.76 -12.74 29.00
C HIS A 175 -9.27 -12.98 28.75
N ASN A 176 -8.71 -12.36 27.70
CA ASN A 176 -7.30 -12.48 27.37
C ASN A 176 -6.43 -11.35 27.98
N GLY A 177 -7.05 -10.40 28.69
CA GLY A 177 -6.36 -9.26 29.31
C GLY A 177 -6.12 -8.08 28.36
N VAL A 178 -6.66 -8.14 27.14
CA VAL A 178 -6.68 -7.07 26.14
C VAL A 178 -8.13 -6.63 25.96
N ALA A 179 -8.36 -5.33 25.89
CA ALA A 179 -9.71 -4.84 25.64
C ALA A 179 -10.14 -5.21 24.20
N ASP A 180 -11.37 -5.70 24.03
CA ASP A 180 -11.93 -6.14 22.75
C ASP A 180 -11.80 -5.07 21.64
N ILE A 181 -11.76 -3.80 22.02
CA ILE A 181 -11.59 -2.67 21.09
C ILE A 181 -10.25 -2.66 20.36
N PHE A 182 -9.24 -3.40 20.85
CA PHE A 182 -7.94 -3.55 20.20
C PHE A 182 -7.81 -4.83 19.38
N GLU A 183 -8.76 -5.77 19.51
CA GLU A 183 -8.79 -7.00 18.71
C GLU A 183 -9.11 -6.69 17.25
N GLU A 184 -8.44 -7.34 16.30
CA GLU A 184 -8.56 -7.06 14.86
C GLU A 184 -10.01 -7.14 14.36
N ASP A 185 -10.77 -8.14 14.81
CA ASP A 185 -12.15 -8.39 14.38
C ASP A 185 -13.19 -7.44 15.02
N THR A 186 -12.86 -6.87 16.19
CA THR A 186 -13.77 -5.98 16.93
C THR A 186 -13.21 -4.59 17.10
N PHE A 187 -12.17 -4.25 16.33
CA PHE A 187 -11.46 -3.00 16.47
C PHE A 187 -12.40 -1.82 16.28
N ALA A 188 -12.39 -0.92 17.25
CA ALA A 188 -12.96 0.40 17.10
C ALA A 188 -11.92 1.42 17.54
N VAL A 189 -11.89 2.59 16.90
CA VAL A 189 -10.90 3.61 17.28
C VAL A 189 -11.18 4.07 18.72
N PRO A 190 -10.23 3.93 19.66
CA PRO A 190 -10.43 4.43 21.01
C PRO A 190 -10.69 5.93 21.02
N SER A 191 -11.61 6.38 21.88
CA SER A 191 -12.06 7.77 21.92
C SER A 191 -10.91 8.77 22.12
N GLN A 192 -9.91 8.43 22.96
CA GLN A 192 -8.74 9.28 23.17
C GLN A 192 -7.86 9.38 21.91
N VAL A 193 -7.68 8.27 21.17
CA VAL A 193 -6.93 8.27 19.91
C VAL A 193 -7.66 9.08 18.86
N LYS A 194 -8.99 8.94 18.77
CA LYS A 194 -9.82 9.75 17.86
C LYS A 194 -9.73 11.23 18.18
N GLU A 195 -9.81 11.61 19.46
CA GLU A 195 -9.66 12.99 19.90
C GLU A 195 -8.28 13.54 19.55
N PHE A 196 -7.22 12.73 19.70
CA PHE A 196 -5.87 13.09 19.28
C PHE A 196 -5.79 13.32 17.76
N GLN A 197 -6.32 12.40 16.94
CA GLN A 197 -6.35 12.54 15.48
C GLN A 197 -7.08 13.82 15.06
N ASP A 198 -8.22 14.12 15.70
CA ASP A 198 -8.99 15.34 15.41
C ASP A 198 -8.23 16.61 15.80
N ALA A 199 -7.56 16.61 16.96
CA ALA A 199 -6.74 17.73 17.40
C ALA A 199 -5.53 17.96 16.48
N LEU A 200 -4.89 16.89 16.00
CA LEU A 200 -3.82 16.97 15.01
C LEU A 200 -4.36 17.52 13.68
N GLY A 201 -5.47 16.98 13.19
CA GLY A 201 -6.09 17.46 11.96
C GLY A 201 -6.50 18.94 12.04
N GLU A 202 -7.03 19.41 13.17
CA GLU A 202 -7.34 20.82 13.37
C GLU A 202 -6.07 21.69 13.31
N ARG A 203 -5.00 21.27 13.99
CA ARG A 203 -3.73 21.99 14.02
C ARG A 203 -3.10 22.13 12.64
N LEU A 204 -3.04 21.03 11.89
CA LEU A 204 -2.50 21.04 10.52
C LEU A 204 -3.31 21.97 9.60
N ARG A 205 -4.65 22.01 9.73
CA ARG A 205 -5.49 22.94 8.97
C ARG A 205 -5.24 24.40 9.36
N GLN A 206 -5.03 24.69 10.65
CA GLN A 206 -4.69 26.05 11.11
C GLN A 206 -3.35 26.53 10.52
N ASP A 207 -2.42 25.61 10.31
CA ASP A 207 -1.13 25.88 9.68
C ASP A 207 -1.18 25.91 8.14
N GLY A 208 -2.37 25.72 7.55
CA GLY A 208 -2.59 25.72 6.11
C GLY A 208 -1.97 24.53 5.38
N ILE A 209 -1.76 23.41 6.08
CA ILE A 209 -1.22 22.19 5.51
C ILE A 209 -2.38 21.38 4.92
N GLU A 210 -2.27 20.98 3.65
CA GLU A 210 -3.17 19.99 3.06
C GLU A 210 -2.66 18.57 3.39
N PHE A 211 -3.56 17.71 3.83
CA PHE A 211 -3.23 16.36 4.27
C PHE A 211 -4.45 15.43 4.20
N ASP A 212 -4.17 14.14 4.15
CA ASP A 212 -5.12 13.07 4.44
C ASP A 212 -4.73 12.38 5.75
N LEU A 213 -5.71 12.10 6.60
CA LEU A 213 -5.55 11.26 7.79
C LEU A 213 -6.22 9.92 7.56
N SER A 214 -5.48 8.82 7.72
CA SER A 214 -6.08 7.49 7.69
C SER A 214 -6.90 7.23 8.98
N PRO A 215 -7.92 6.36 8.92
CA PRO A 215 -8.53 5.81 10.13
C PRO A 215 -7.44 5.15 10.98
N ALA A 216 -7.59 5.19 12.31
CA ALA A 216 -6.71 4.39 13.16
C ALA A 216 -7.01 2.89 13.01
N TYR A 217 -6.00 2.05 13.19
CA TYR A 217 -6.07 0.60 13.07
C TYR A 217 -5.02 -0.08 13.99
N PRO A 218 -5.20 -1.37 14.34
CA PRO A 218 -4.22 -2.10 15.13
C PRO A 218 -3.02 -2.48 14.25
N PHE A 219 -1.81 -2.29 14.76
CA PHE A 219 -0.59 -2.56 14.00
C PHE A 219 -0.19 -4.03 14.08
N HIS A 220 -0.77 -4.84 13.18
CA HIS A 220 -0.49 -6.26 12.89
C HIS A 220 0.42 -7.01 13.91
N GLY A 221 -0.20 -7.53 14.97
CA GLY A 221 0.47 -8.39 15.95
C GLY A 221 1.39 -7.67 16.95
N GLN A 222 1.36 -6.34 16.98
CA GLN A 222 1.98 -5.50 18.00
C GLN A 222 0.90 -4.84 18.85
N PRO A 223 1.16 -4.58 20.15
CA PRO A 223 0.24 -3.89 21.05
C PRO A 223 0.25 -2.36 20.79
N ILE A 224 -0.05 -1.98 19.55
CA ILE A 224 0.12 -0.65 19.00
C ILE A 224 -1.13 -0.27 18.20
N VAL A 225 -1.68 0.91 18.47
CA VAL A 225 -2.64 1.57 17.58
C VAL A 225 -1.91 2.54 16.68
N MET A 226 -2.16 2.46 15.37
CA MET A 226 -1.48 3.26 14.35
C MET A 226 -2.48 4.06 13.51
N PHE A 227 -2.06 5.24 13.06
CA PHE A 227 -2.66 5.95 11.94
C PHE A 227 -1.59 6.75 11.19
N ASP A 228 -1.91 7.20 9.98
CA ASP A 228 -1.01 7.98 9.13
C ASP A 228 -1.59 9.37 8.86
N ALA A 229 -0.72 10.37 8.82
CA ALA A 229 -0.95 11.60 8.09
C ALA A 229 -0.09 11.58 6.83
N ALA A 230 -0.70 11.83 5.67
CA ALA A 230 0.00 11.83 4.41
C ALA A 230 -0.29 13.11 3.63
N SER A 231 0.60 13.44 2.70
CA SER A 231 0.26 14.29 1.56
C SER A 231 -1.02 13.73 0.91
N PRO A 232 -1.98 14.59 0.50
CA PRO A 232 -3.20 14.13 -0.17
C PRO A 232 -2.91 13.40 -1.50
N ILE A 233 -1.67 13.52 -1.98
CA ILE A 233 -1.17 12.89 -3.20
C ILE A 233 -0.47 11.56 -2.89
N ALA A 234 0.12 11.40 -1.69
CA ALA A 234 0.90 10.23 -1.28
C ALA A 234 0.03 9.06 -0.81
N ASN A 235 -0.79 8.52 -1.71
CA ASN A 235 -1.57 7.30 -1.48
C ASN A 235 -1.44 6.32 -2.65
N LYS A 236 -1.76 5.04 -2.41
CA LYS A 236 -1.53 3.97 -3.38
C LYS A 236 -2.32 4.22 -4.68
N GLY A 237 -3.57 4.67 -4.56
CA GLY A 237 -4.46 4.94 -5.69
C GLY A 237 -3.93 6.04 -6.59
N SER A 238 -3.57 7.20 -6.02
CA SER A 238 -3.01 8.33 -6.77
C SER A 238 -1.68 7.98 -7.43
N ALA A 239 -0.81 7.22 -6.76
CA ALA A 239 0.47 6.79 -7.32
C ALA A 239 0.29 5.82 -8.50
N VAL A 240 -0.64 4.86 -8.37
CA VAL A 240 -1.04 3.94 -9.45
C VAL A 240 -1.57 4.71 -10.66
N ASP A 241 -2.46 5.68 -10.42
CA ASP A 241 -3.08 6.48 -11.48
C ASP A 241 -2.08 7.36 -12.23
N PHE A 242 -1.17 7.99 -11.48
CA PHE A 242 -0.07 8.76 -12.03
C PHE A 242 0.83 7.87 -12.91
N LEU A 243 1.27 6.72 -12.38
CA LEU A 243 2.14 5.81 -13.13
C LEU A 243 1.46 5.33 -14.41
N ARG A 244 0.20 4.89 -14.33
CA ARG A 244 -0.60 4.52 -15.50
C ARG A 244 -0.63 5.62 -16.55
N ALA A 245 -0.91 6.87 -16.14
CA ALA A 245 -0.95 8.03 -17.04
C ALA A 245 0.43 8.29 -17.69
N ALA A 246 1.50 8.28 -16.90
CA ALA A 246 2.87 8.50 -17.36
C ALA A 246 3.33 7.42 -18.36
N ARG A 247 2.81 6.19 -18.24
CA ARG A 247 3.09 5.09 -19.17
C ARG A 247 2.17 5.06 -20.40
N GLY A 248 1.14 5.91 -20.43
CA GLY A 248 0.13 5.91 -21.50
C GLY A 248 -0.64 4.59 -21.56
N VAL A 249 -0.91 4.00 -20.40
CA VAL A 249 -1.66 2.74 -20.27
C VAL A 249 -3.14 3.06 -20.16
N GLU A 250 -3.96 2.42 -21.00
CA GLU A 250 -5.42 2.53 -20.91
C GLU A 250 -5.92 1.90 -19.61
N ARG A 251 -7.05 2.41 -19.09
CA ARG A 251 -7.57 1.97 -17.78
C ARG A 251 -7.86 0.48 -17.75
N ASP A 252 -8.47 -0.06 -18.79
CA ASP A 252 -8.77 -1.49 -18.92
C ASP A 252 -7.54 -2.37 -19.21
N HIS A 253 -6.35 -1.77 -19.36
CA HIS A 253 -5.05 -2.46 -19.42
C HIS A 253 -4.22 -2.27 -18.13
N LEU A 254 -4.78 -1.61 -17.11
CA LEU A 254 -4.23 -1.60 -15.76
C LEU A 254 -4.79 -2.80 -14.99
N ILE A 255 -3.91 -3.64 -14.46
CA ILE A 255 -4.24 -4.80 -13.62
C ILE A 255 -3.67 -4.57 -12.23
N ILE A 256 -4.51 -4.64 -11.21
CA ILE A 256 -4.14 -4.42 -9.81
C ILE A 256 -4.37 -5.70 -9.00
N ALA A 257 -3.41 -6.14 -8.20
CA ALA A 257 -3.60 -7.20 -7.21
C ALA A 257 -3.49 -6.66 -5.78
N GLY A 258 -4.41 -7.09 -4.91
CA GLY A 258 -4.42 -6.73 -3.49
C GLY A 258 -5.02 -7.85 -2.63
N ASP A 259 -4.73 -7.80 -1.33
CA ASP A 259 -5.21 -8.75 -0.32
C ASP A 259 -5.87 -8.08 0.90
N GLY A 260 -5.63 -6.77 1.11
CA GLY A 260 -6.13 -6.00 2.24
C GLY A 260 -7.12 -4.89 1.86
N GLY A 261 -7.87 -4.40 2.86
CA GLY A 261 -8.81 -3.28 2.67
C GLY A 261 -8.14 -1.97 2.23
N ASN A 262 -6.88 -1.77 2.60
CA ASN A 262 -6.05 -0.64 2.15
C ASN A 262 -5.75 -0.67 0.64
N ASP A 263 -5.94 -1.80 -0.04
CA ASP A 263 -5.71 -1.95 -1.48
C ASP A 263 -6.90 -1.53 -2.34
N ILE A 264 -8.08 -1.32 -1.72
CA ILE A 264 -9.30 -0.90 -2.43
C ILE A 264 -9.06 0.40 -3.22
N ALA A 265 -8.25 1.31 -2.68
CA ALA A 265 -7.90 2.58 -3.33
C ALA A 265 -7.14 2.39 -4.65
N MET A 266 -6.37 1.32 -4.82
CA MET A 266 -5.68 1.02 -6.08
C MET A 266 -6.64 0.49 -7.15
N MET A 267 -7.70 -0.20 -6.72
CA MET A 267 -8.65 -0.88 -7.60
C MET A 267 -9.77 0.03 -8.13
N ARG A 268 -9.81 1.29 -7.69
CA ARG A 268 -10.81 2.31 -8.09
C ARG A 268 -10.12 3.54 -8.66
N ALA A 269 -10.88 4.34 -9.40
CA ALA A 269 -10.44 5.68 -9.77
C ALA A 269 -10.27 6.57 -8.52
N PRO A 270 -9.54 7.69 -8.60
CA PRO A 270 -9.31 8.60 -7.48
C PRO A 270 -10.60 9.18 -6.87
N ASP A 271 -11.68 9.26 -7.66
CA ASP A 271 -13.01 9.67 -7.19
C ASP A 271 -13.83 8.52 -6.57
N GLY A 272 -13.24 7.33 -6.43
CA GLY A 272 -13.85 6.12 -5.90
C GLY A 272 -14.70 5.33 -6.90
N SER A 273 -14.84 5.81 -8.15
CA SER A 273 -15.63 5.14 -9.18
C SER A 273 -14.92 3.93 -9.79
N ASP A 274 -15.71 3.05 -10.41
CA ASP A 274 -15.18 1.99 -11.28
C ASP A 274 -14.94 2.56 -12.68
N ASP A 275 -13.68 2.71 -13.07
CA ASP A 275 -13.25 3.26 -14.35
C ASP A 275 -12.83 2.19 -15.37
N GLY A 276 -13.12 0.92 -15.07
CA GLY A 276 -12.85 -0.20 -15.96
C GLY A 276 -11.47 -0.83 -15.80
N ARG A 277 -10.64 -0.38 -14.85
CA ARG A 277 -9.42 -1.11 -14.51
C ARG A 277 -9.70 -2.52 -13.99
N ARG A 278 -8.72 -3.41 -14.15
CA ARG A 278 -8.84 -4.83 -13.78
C ARG A 278 -8.31 -5.04 -12.38
N ALA A 279 -8.99 -5.88 -11.61
CA ALA A 279 -8.64 -6.13 -10.22
C ALA A 279 -8.52 -7.63 -9.94
N ILE A 280 -7.51 -8.02 -9.18
CA ILE A 280 -7.28 -9.36 -8.67
C ILE A 280 -7.38 -9.27 -7.15
N VAL A 281 -8.39 -9.92 -6.59
CA VAL A 281 -8.59 -9.98 -5.14
C VAL A 281 -8.20 -11.36 -4.64
N VAL A 282 -7.26 -11.41 -3.70
CA VAL A 282 -6.80 -12.63 -3.02
C VAL A 282 -6.88 -12.44 -1.50
N GLY A 283 -6.51 -13.47 -0.74
CA GLY A 283 -6.60 -13.42 0.73
C GLY A 283 -8.03 -13.51 1.24
N ALA A 284 -8.21 -13.34 2.56
CA ALA A 284 -9.48 -13.56 3.24
C ALA A 284 -10.18 -12.27 3.70
N ASN A 285 -9.67 -11.09 3.33
CA ASN A 285 -10.21 -9.81 3.81
C ASN A 285 -11.65 -9.57 3.28
N PRO A 286 -12.68 -9.56 4.14
CA PRO A 286 -14.07 -9.47 3.67
C PRO A 286 -14.40 -8.14 3.00
N GLN A 287 -13.80 -7.04 3.46
CA GLN A 287 -14.03 -5.70 2.90
C GLN A 287 -13.50 -5.60 1.48
N LEU A 288 -12.30 -6.14 1.22
CA LEU A 288 -11.71 -6.19 -0.11
C LEU A 288 -12.53 -7.10 -1.04
N HIS A 289 -12.96 -8.28 -0.56
CA HIS A 289 -13.83 -9.18 -1.33
C HIS A 289 -15.14 -8.50 -1.74
N GLU A 290 -15.80 -7.83 -0.80
CA GLU A 290 -17.02 -7.08 -1.08
C GLU A 290 -16.76 -5.97 -2.10
N ALA A 291 -15.70 -5.17 -1.89
CA ALA A 291 -15.35 -4.07 -2.78
C ALA A 291 -15.01 -4.55 -4.19
N GLY A 292 -14.24 -5.63 -4.31
CA GLY A 292 -13.84 -6.24 -5.59
C GLY A 292 -15.00 -6.87 -6.34
N SER A 293 -15.94 -7.52 -5.64
CA SER A 293 -17.13 -8.12 -6.27
C SER A 293 -18.04 -7.11 -7.00
N LYS A 294 -17.92 -5.82 -6.64
CA LYS A 294 -18.68 -4.72 -7.24
C LYS A 294 -17.98 -4.10 -8.46
N LEU A 295 -16.72 -4.45 -8.73
CA LEU A 295 -15.96 -3.93 -9.87
C LEU A 295 -16.23 -4.78 -11.11
N LYS A 296 -16.46 -4.12 -12.25
CA LYS A 296 -16.82 -4.75 -13.53
C LYS A 296 -15.80 -5.78 -13.99
N ASN A 297 -14.52 -5.47 -13.80
CA ASN A 297 -13.40 -6.26 -14.34
C ASN A 297 -12.56 -6.92 -13.23
N ALA A 298 -13.18 -7.30 -12.12
CA ALA A 298 -12.51 -8.01 -11.04
C ALA A 298 -12.55 -9.54 -11.19
N ILE A 299 -11.47 -10.20 -10.76
CA ILE A 299 -11.40 -11.63 -10.48
C ILE A 299 -11.16 -11.78 -8.98
N VAL A 300 -12.20 -12.21 -8.26
CA VAL A 300 -12.12 -12.54 -6.83
C VAL A 300 -11.75 -14.02 -6.68
N ARG A 301 -10.61 -14.29 -6.05
CA ARG A 301 -10.12 -15.66 -5.79
C ARG A 301 -10.69 -16.21 -4.48
N PRO A 302 -10.81 -17.54 -4.34
CA PRO A 302 -11.21 -18.15 -3.08
C PRO A 302 -10.31 -17.71 -1.92
N ALA A 303 -10.90 -17.45 -0.75
CA ALA A 303 -10.18 -16.95 0.42
C ALA A 303 -9.14 -17.93 0.98
N ASP A 304 -9.31 -19.23 0.70
CA ASP A 304 -8.41 -20.32 1.09
C ASP A 304 -7.35 -20.64 0.03
N GLU A 305 -7.41 -20.01 -1.15
CA GLU A 305 -6.38 -20.16 -2.18
C GLU A 305 -5.11 -19.40 -1.77
N ASP A 306 -3.95 -19.99 -2.03
CA ASP A 306 -2.68 -19.28 -1.84
C ASP A 306 -2.65 -18.03 -2.73
N SER A 307 -2.42 -16.88 -2.10
CA SER A 307 -2.47 -15.58 -2.76
C SER A 307 -1.56 -15.50 -3.98
N SER A 308 -0.34 -16.06 -3.94
CA SER A 308 0.59 -15.98 -5.07
C SER A 308 0.11 -16.81 -6.27
N LEU A 309 -0.48 -17.98 -6.02
CA LEU A 309 -1.09 -18.78 -7.08
C LEU A 309 -2.37 -18.15 -7.62
N GLY A 310 -3.19 -17.57 -6.74
CA GLY A 310 -4.39 -16.82 -7.11
C GLY A 310 -4.06 -15.64 -8.02
N VAL A 311 -3.03 -14.87 -7.68
CA VAL A 311 -2.51 -13.77 -8.49
C VAL A 311 -2.06 -14.26 -9.87
N LEU A 312 -1.21 -15.28 -9.93
CA LEU A 312 -0.70 -15.79 -11.20
C LEU A 312 -1.84 -16.23 -12.15
N ARG A 313 -2.81 -16.99 -11.63
CA ARG A 313 -3.95 -17.49 -12.41
C ARG A 313 -4.87 -16.37 -12.90
N ALA A 314 -5.14 -15.38 -12.06
CA ALA A 314 -5.99 -14.26 -12.42
C ALA A 314 -5.31 -13.31 -13.41
N LEU A 315 -4.00 -13.10 -13.26
CA LEU A 315 -3.20 -12.32 -14.20
C LEU A 315 -3.25 -12.94 -15.60
N GLU A 316 -3.04 -14.26 -15.70
CA GLU A 316 -3.16 -14.97 -16.99
C GLU A 316 -4.55 -14.79 -17.63
N GLN A 317 -5.63 -14.88 -16.85
CA GLN A 317 -7.00 -14.66 -17.33
C GLN A 317 -7.23 -13.24 -17.84
N HIS A 318 -6.73 -12.23 -17.13
CA HIS A 318 -6.83 -10.84 -17.56
C HIS A 318 -6.04 -10.57 -18.83
N LEU A 319 -4.82 -11.10 -18.94
CA LEU A 319 -4.00 -10.97 -20.13
C LEU A 319 -4.66 -11.64 -21.34
N GLU A 320 -5.29 -12.81 -21.16
CA GLU A 320 -6.04 -13.46 -22.24
C GLU A 320 -7.22 -12.60 -22.70
N ALA A 321 -7.95 -12.01 -21.74
CA ALA A 321 -9.07 -11.12 -22.05
C ALA A 321 -8.63 -9.84 -22.79
N ILE A 322 -7.45 -9.29 -22.46
CA ILE A 322 -6.86 -8.13 -23.16
C ILE A 322 -6.41 -8.53 -24.58
N ALA A 323 -5.77 -9.69 -24.73
CA ALA A 323 -5.25 -10.15 -26.00
C ALA A 323 -6.34 -10.66 -26.98
N GLY A 324 -7.52 -11.00 -26.46
CA GLY A 324 -8.66 -11.48 -27.24
C GLY A 324 -9.67 -10.40 -27.65
N GLY A 325 -9.54 -9.18 -27.11
CA GLY A 325 -10.37 -8.01 -27.46
C GLY A 325 -9.80 -7.25 -28.64
#